data_AF-A0A166II90-F1
#
_entry.id   AF-A0A166II90-F1
#
_cell.length_a   1.000
_cell.length_b   1.000
_cell.length_c   1.000
_cell.angle_alpha   90.00
_cell.angle_beta   90.00
_cell.angle_gamma   90.00
#
_symmetry.space_group_name_H-M   'P 1'
#
loop_
_entity.id
_entity.type
_entity.pdbx_description
1 polymer ?
#
loop_
_entity_poly.entity_id
_entity_poly.type
_entity_poly.pdbx_seq_one_letter_code
_entity_poly.pdbx_strand_id
1 'polypeptide(L)'
;KCQEVQVSPEIAISPEFCKAVTSKKRFYGCLRAVVIDEAHCVSIWGGSFRTDYAELRLLRGRFPRHIPFLIASATLPDHILDDI
;
A
#
# COMPACT_ATOMS: atom_id res chain seq x y z
N LYS A 1 2.23 16.63 -15.17
CA LYS A 1 2.54 15.20 -15.37
C LYS A 1 2.58 14.53 -14.00
N CYS A 2 1.73 13.55 -13.75
CA CYS A 2 1.87 12.66 -12.59
C CYS A 2 2.80 11.51 -12.98
N GLN A 3 3.68 11.11 -12.07
CA GLN A 3 4.50 9.91 -12.21
C GLN A 3 3.90 8.84 -11.29
N GLU A 4 3.82 7.62 -11.79
CA GLU A 4 3.40 6.45 -11.02
C GLU A 4 4.63 5.60 -10.72
N VAL A 5 4.70 5.06 -9.50
CA VAL A 5 5.76 4.14 -9.06
C VAL A 5 5.06 2.89 -8.56
N GLN A 6 5.23 1.79 -9.29
CA GLN A 6 4.70 0.48 -8.93
C GLN A 6 5.80 -0.33 -8.25
N VAL A 7 5.46 -0.90 -7.10
CA VAL A 7 6.35 -1.76 -6.31
C VAL A 7 5.51 -2.88 -5.70
N SER A 8 6.11 -4.05 -5.53
CA SER A 8 5.48 -5.13 -4.80
C SER A 8 5.42 -4.84 -3.29
N PRO A 9 4.53 -5.49 -2.53
CA PRO A 9 4.37 -5.24 -1.10
C PRO A 9 5.67 -5.40 -0.30
N GLU A 10 6.44 -6.45 -0.60
CA GLU A 10 7.72 -6.75 0.06
C GLU A 10 8.76 -5.64 -0.15
N ILE A 11 8.77 -5.01 -1.34
CA ILE A 11 9.64 -3.86 -1.62
C ILE A 11 9.12 -2.62 -0.89
N ALA A 12 7.81 -2.38 -0.92
CA ALA A 12 7.21 -1.18 -0.32
C ALA A 12 7.48 -1.06 1.19
N ILE A 13 7.49 -2.20 1.91
CA ILE A 13 7.75 -2.23 3.35
C ILE A 13 9.25 -2.27 3.69
N SER A 14 10.11 -2.66 2.74
CA SER A 14 11.54 -2.87 2.94
C SER A 14 12.29 -1.65 3.53
N PRO A 15 13.32 -1.88 4.37
CA PRO A 15 14.21 -0.82 4.84
C PRO A 15 14.90 -0.07 3.70
N GLU A 16 15.26 -0.77 2.62
CA GLU A 16 15.97 -0.23 1.46
C GLU A 16 15.10 0.78 0.71
N PHE A 17 13.85 0.43 0.43
CA PHE A 17 12.88 1.36 -0.19
C PHE A 17 12.58 2.54 0.72
N CYS A 18 12.50 2.30 2.03
CA CYS A 18 12.34 3.36 3.00
C CYS A 18 13.51 4.37 2.94
N LYS A 19 14.74 3.87 2.99
CA LYS A 19 15.96 4.71 2.93
C LYS A 19 16.14 5.42 1.59
N ALA A 20 15.77 4.77 0.49
CA ALA A 20 15.95 5.30 -0.85
C ALA A 20 14.86 6.32 -1.23
N VAL A 21 13.60 6.03 -0.86
CA VAL A 21 12.42 6.73 -1.39
C VAL A 21 11.62 7.41 -0.27
N THR A 22 10.98 6.64 0.61
CA THR A 22 9.96 7.22 1.51
C THR A 22 10.57 8.14 2.56
N SER A 23 11.81 7.94 3.00
CA SER A 23 12.50 8.84 3.93
C SER A 23 12.88 10.21 3.33
N LYS A 24 12.75 10.40 2.01
CA LYS A 24 13.16 11.65 1.35
C LYS A 24 12.06 12.70 1.43
N LYS A 25 12.38 13.87 2.01
CA LYS A 25 11.46 15.04 2.07
C LYS A 25 10.85 15.41 0.72
N ARG A 26 11.65 15.34 -0.35
CA ARG A 26 11.18 15.62 -1.72
C ARG A 26 10.07 14.68 -2.16
N PHE A 27 10.16 13.40 -1.79
CA PHE A 27 9.13 12.42 -2.13
C PHE A 27 7.81 12.77 -1.45
N TYR A 28 7.82 13.09 -0.15
CA TYR A 28 6.62 13.52 0.58
C TYR A 28 5.96 14.76 -0.03
N GLY A 29 6.73 15.74 -0.48
CA GLY A 29 6.19 16.96 -1.12
C GLY A 29 5.53 16.71 -2.48
N CYS A 30 5.80 15.56 -3.10
CA CYS A 30 5.25 15.19 -4.40
C CYS A 30 4.21 14.06 -4.33
N LEU A 31 4.15 13.30 -3.24
CA LEU A 31 3.22 12.19 -3.06
C LEU A 31 1.78 12.73 -3.05
N ARG A 32 0.91 12.14 -3.89
CA ARG A 32 -0.50 12.57 -4.03
C ARG A 32 -1.51 11.54 -3.56
N ALA A 33 -1.19 10.26 -3.71
CA ALA A 33 -2.01 9.14 -3.27
C ALA A 33 -1.14 7.90 -3.14
N VAL A 34 -1.60 6.96 -2.34
CA VAL A 34 -1.11 5.58 -2.32
C VAL A 34 -2.25 4.70 -2.81
N VAL A 35 -1.98 3.81 -3.77
CA VAL A 35 -2.97 2.86 -4.30
C VAL A 35 -2.51 1.46 -3.92
N ILE A 36 -3.38 0.70 -3.26
CA ILE A 36 -3.18 -0.72 -2.98
C ILE A 36 -4.02 -1.49 -4.00
N ASP A 37 -3.36 -2.12 -4.96
CA ASP A 37 -4.00 -2.97 -5.97
C ASP A 37 -4.14 -4.40 -5.45
N GLU A 38 -5.10 -5.16 -5.98
CA GLU A 38 -5.43 -6.54 -5.54
C GLU A 38 -5.60 -6.71 -4.02
N ALA A 39 -6.28 -5.75 -3.39
CA ALA A 39 -6.41 -5.68 -1.93
C ALA A 39 -7.06 -6.91 -1.28
N HIS A 40 -7.76 -7.75 -2.05
CA HIS A 40 -8.27 -9.03 -1.58
C HIS A 40 -7.17 -9.98 -1.07
N CYS A 41 -5.90 -9.74 -1.43
CA CYS A 41 -4.75 -10.50 -0.95
C CYS A 41 -4.51 -10.35 0.57
N VAL A 42 -5.18 -9.42 1.26
CA VAL A 42 -5.04 -9.24 2.72
C VAL A 42 -5.76 -10.32 3.53
N SER A 43 -6.77 -10.99 2.95
CA SER A 43 -7.60 -11.95 3.67
C SER A 43 -7.27 -13.40 3.31
N ILE A 44 -7.14 -14.25 4.32
CA ILE A 44 -6.93 -15.71 4.19
C ILE A 44 -8.05 -16.37 3.38
N TRP A 45 -9.26 -15.82 3.48
CA TRP A 45 -10.46 -16.34 2.83
C TRP A 45 -10.57 -15.94 1.36
N GLY A 46 -9.76 -14.98 0.89
CA GLY A 46 -9.73 -14.52 -0.51
C GLY A 46 -9.02 -15.46 -1.49
N GLY A 47 -8.57 -16.64 -1.04
CA GLY A 47 -7.93 -17.66 -1.90
C GLY A 47 -6.53 -17.31 -2.42
N SER A 48 -6.03 -16.09 -2.15
CA SER A 48 -4.72 -15.58 -2.61
C SER A 48 -4.04 -14.74 -1.52
N PHE A 49 -4.09 -15.22 -0.27
CA PHE A 49 -3.51 -14.49 0.86
C PHE A 49 -1.99 -14.31 0.74
N ARG A 50 -1.55 -13.08 1.00
CA ARG A 50 -0.14 -12.71 1.07
C ARG A 50 0.12 -11.91 2.34
N THR A 51 0.91 -12.47 3.24
CA THR A 51 1.26 -11.83 4.51
C THR A 51 1.85 -10.42 4.33
N ASP A 52 2.60 -10.19 3.24
CA ASP A 52 3.19 -8.89 2.94
C ASP A 52 2.14 -7.78 2.74
N TYR A 53 0.93 -8.13 2.26
CA TYR A 53 -0.16 -7.16 2.10
C TYR A 53 -0.67 -6.66 3.46
N ALA A 54 -0.72 -7.52 4.49
CA ALA A 54 -1.10 -7.11 5.84
C ALA A 54 -0.09 -6.11 6.44
N GLU A 55 1.19 -6.22 6.07
CA GLU A 55 2.24 -5.30 6.53
C GLU A 55 2.21 -3.93 5.83
N LEU A 56 1.42 -3.75 4.76
CA LEU A 56 1.25 -2.45 4.11
C LEU A 56 0.64 -1.40 5.04
N ARG A 57 0.00 -1.80 6.14
CA ARG A 57 -0.44 -0.88 7.22
C ARG A 57 0.69 -0.01 7.76
N LEU A 58 1.95 -0.49 7.71
CA LEU A 58 3.13 0.27 8.12
C LEU A 58 3.30 1.56 7.30
N LEU A 59 2.84 1.58 6.05
CA LEU A 59 2.90 2.75 5.19
C LEU A 59 2.03 3.90 5.71
N ARG A 60 0.91 3.62 6.39
CA ARG A 60 0.07 4.67 7.00
C ARG A 60 0.77 5.42 8.11
N GLY A 61 1.68 4.77 8.84
CA GLY A 61 2.52 5.43 9.85
C GLY A 61 3.68 6.23 9.24
N ARG A 62 4.07 5.92 7.99
CA ARG A 62 5.19 6.56 7.29
C ARG A 62 4.75 7.80 6.51
N PHE A 63 3.52 7.81 5.97
CA PHE A 63 3.03 8.92 5.14
C PHE A 63 2.24 9.96 5.94
N PRO A 64 2.24 11.24 5.50
CA PRO A 64 1.40 12.26 6.11
C PRO A 64 -0.08 11.89 6.07
N ARG A 65 -0.84 12.22 7.14
CA ARG A 65 -2.26 11.87 7.28
C ARG A 65 -3.18 12.41 6.16
N HIS A 66 -2.76 13.45 5.45
CA HIS A 66 -3.55 14.04 4.36
C HIS A 66 -3.42 13.27 3.03
N ILE A 67 -2.50 12.31 2.94
CA ILE A 67 -2.33 11.49 1.73
C ILE A 67 -3.43 10.42 1.70
N PRO A 68 -4.30 10.41 0.67
CA PRO A 68 -5.32 9.39 0.54
C PRO A 68 -4.69 8.02 0.22
N PHE A 69 -5.25 6.99 0.84
CA PHE A 69 -5.03 5.59 0.49
C PHE A 69 -6.26 5.12 -0.28
N LEU A 70 -6.04 4.69 -1.51
CA LEU A 70 -7.04 4.12 -2.39
C LEU A 70 -6.81 2.63 -2.49
N ILE A 71 -7.89 1.89 -2.67
CA ILE A 71 -7.89 0.43 -2.68
C ILE A 71 -8.60 0.00 -3.95
N ALA A 72 -7.96 -0.89 -4.71
CA ALA A 72 -8.50 -1.47 -5.92
C ALA A 72 -8.42 -3.00 -5.81
N SER A 73 -9.48 -3.68 -6.24
CA SER A 73 -9.53 -5.14 -6.32
C SER A 73 -10.65 -5.55 -7.26
N ALA A 74 -10.41 -6.57 -8.09
CA ALA A 74 -11.46 -7.14 -8.95
C ALA A 74 -12.52 -7.91 -8.14
N THR A 75 -12.10 -8.51 -7.02
CA THR A 75 -12.94 -9.29 -6.11
C THR A 75 -12.86 -8.67 -4.71
N LEU A 76 -13.98 -8.26 -4.14
CA LEU A 76 -13.99 -7.64 -2.81
C LEU A 76 -15.32 -7.92 -2.08
N PRO A 77 -15.56 -9.17 -1.67
CA PRO A 77 -16.75 -9.52 -0.89
C PRO A 77 -16.73 -8.85 0.48
N ASP A 78 -17.91 -8.66 1.08
CA ASP A 78 -18.08 -7.89 2.32
C ASP A 78 -17.17 -8.36 3.48
N HIS A 79 -16.96 -9.66 3.64
CA HIS A 79 -16.07 -10.17 4.69
C HIS A 79 -14.59 -9.81 4.49
N ILE A 80 -14.15 -9.54 3.25
CA ILE A 80 -12.79 -9.04 2.96
C ILE A 80 -12.73 -7.53 3.16
N LEU A 81 -13.82 -6.80 2.91
CA LEU A 81 -13.91 -5.38 3.23
C LEU A 81 -13.72 -5.12 4.73
N ASP A 82 -14.26 -6.01 5.58
CA ASP A 82 -14.09 -5.91 7.04
C ASP A 82 -12.63 -6.12 7.50
N ASP A 83 -11.81 -6.81 6.69
CA ASP A 83 -10.39 -7.09 6.98
C ASP A 83 -9.43 -5.96 6.55
N ILE A 84 -9.91 -4.94 5.82
CA ILE A 84 -9.12 -3.84 5.21
C ILE A 84 -9.20 -2.55 6.03
#